data_AF-A0A931T390-F1
#
_entry.id   AF-A0A931T390-F1
#
_cell.length_a   1.000
_cell.length_b   1.000
_cell.length_c   1.000
_cell.angle_alpha   90.00
_cell.angle_beta   90.00
_cell.angle_gamma   90.00
#
_symmetry.space_group_name_H-M   'P 1'
#
loop_
_entity.id
_entity.type
_entity.pdbx_description
1 polymer ?
#
loop_
_entity_poly.entity_id
_entity_poly.type
_entity_poly.pdbx_seq_one_letter_code
_entity_poly.pdbx_strand_id
1 'polypeptide(L)'
;MSENETKKDEIHELAGGWITERGDAPVPLFLKLAYAGFCIFGVAYLINYWSGETGHATRGPLVQEINKVMQTPGTGFHLFIGVTLLAFVIGLFWVTFRRDTH
;
A
#
# COMPACT_ATOMS: atom_id res chain seq x y z
N MET A 1 -19.85 44.30 -6.76
CA MET A 1 -18.45 44.29 -6.30
C MET A 1 -18.46 43.72 -4.90
N SER A 2 -17.62 42.71 -4.63
CA SER A 2 -17.43 42.04 -3.33
C SER A 2 -18.60 41.14 -2.92
N GLU A 3 -18.45 39.89 -2.50
CA GLU A 3 -17.35 39.26 -1.76
C GLU A 3 -16.99 37.89 -2.36
N ASN A 4 -15.72 37.72 -2.75
CA ASN A 4 -15.14 36.39 -2.87
C ASN A 4 -14.52 36.10 -1.50
N GLU A 5 -15.29 35.49 -0.60
CA GLU A 5 -14.76 34.95 0.66
C GLU A 5 -13.80 33.82 0.31
N THR A 6 -12.55 34.16 0.03
CA THR A 6 -11.45 33.21 0.00
C THR A 6 -11.34 32.62 1.40
N LYS A 7 -11.85 31.39 1.57
CA LYS A 7 -11.52 30.50 2.68
C LYS A 7 -10.05 30.71 3.00
N LYS A 8 -9.75 31.22 4.20
CA LYS A 8 -8.39 31.24 4.72
C LYS A 8 -7.98 29.77 4.84
N ASP A 9 -7.19 29.29 3.88
CA ASP A 9 -6.48 28.02 4.02
C ASP A 9 -5.80 28.05 5.39
N GLU A 10 -6.12 27.10 6.27
CA GLU A 10 -5.47 26.95 7.58
C GLU A 10 -4.01 26.57 7.35
N ILE A 11 -3.15 27.59 7.21
CA ILE A 11 -1.71 27.41 7.06
C ILE A 11 -1.17 27.08 8.45
N HIS A 12 -0.70 25.85 8.63
CA HIS A 12 -0.02 25.44 9.85
C HIS A 12 1.46 25.78 9.72
N GLU A 13 1.93 26.68 10.58
CA GLU A 13 3.34 27.06 10.64
C GLU A 13 4.12 26.10 11.55
N LEU A 14 5.19 25.54 11.00
CA LEU A 14 6.17 24.71 11.70
C LEU A 14 7.52 25.45 11.73
N ALA A 15 8.35 25.15 12.72
CA ALA A 15 9.69 25.74 12.88
C ALA A 15 9.69 27.28 12.90
N GLY A 16 8.75 27.89 13.64
CA GLY A 16 8.68 29.36 13.77
C GLY A 16 8.39 30.08 12.46
N GLY A 17 7.64 29.45 11.55
CA GLY A 17 7.24 30.04 10.26
C GLY A 17 8.16 29.71 9.09
N TRP A 18 9.22 28.92 9.29
CA TRP A 18 10.12 28.49 8.20
C TRP A 18 9.51 27.41 7.30
N ILE A 19 8.55 26.64 7.82
CA ILE A 19 7.84 25.60 7.06
C ILE A 19 6.35 25.87 7.23
N THR A 20 5.62 25.86 6.11
CA THR A 20 4.17 26.03 6.09
C THR A 20 3.52 24.79 5.48
N GLU A 21 2.59 24.18 6.22
CA GLU A 21 1.78 23.07 5.74
C GLU A 21 0.36 23.55 5.43
N ARG A 22 -0.17 23.14 4.27
CA ARG A 22 -1.58 23.31 3.92
C ARG A 22 -2.30 22.03 4.30
N GLY A 23 -3.08 22.07 5.38
CA GLY A 23 -3.73 20.89 5.97
C GLY A 23 -4.70 20.18 5.01
N ASP A 24 -5.32 20.93 4.10
CA ASP A 24 -6.34 20.42 3.18
C ASP A 24 -5.80 20.12 1.77
N ALA A 25 -4.48 19.93 1.63
CA ALA A 25 -3.91 19.55 0.34
C ALA A 25 -4.46 18.16 -0.08
N PRO A 26 -5.21 18.05 -1.20
CA PRO A 26 -5.78 16.77 -1.60
C PRO A 26 -4.67 15.81 -2.03
N VAL A 27 -4.84 14.52 -1.73
CA VAL A 27 -3.89 13.49 -2.16
C VAL A 27 -3.87 13.44 -3.70
N PRO A 28 -2.70 13.55 -4.36
CA PRO A 28 -2.62 13.53 -5.82
C PRO A 28 -3.20 12.25 -6.42
N LEU A 29 -3.91 12.37 -7.55
CA LEU A 29 -4.57 11.23 -8.20
C LEU A 29 -3.60 10.09 -8.53
N PHE A 30 -2.39 10.41 -9.04
CA PHE A 30 -1.39 9.40 -9.35
C PHE A 30 -1.00 8.58 -8.11
N LEU A 31 -0.96 9.22 -6.93
CA LEU A 31 -0.59 8.56 -5.69
C LEU A 31 -1.71 7.63 -5.21
N LYS A 32 -2.98 8.06 -5.35
CA LYS A 32 -4.15 7.20 -5.12
C LYS A 32 -4.14 5.95 -6.02
N LEU A 33 -3.83 6.13 -7.30
CA LEU A 33 -3.72 5.04 -8.26
C LEU A 33 -2.54 4.12 -7.96
N ALA A 34 -1.39 4.67 -7.54
CA ALA A 34 -0.23 3.88 -7.14
C ALA A 34 -0.57 3.00 -5.93
N TYR A 35 -1.24 3.55 -4.91
CA TYR A 35 -1.68 2.78 -3.76
C TYR A 35 -2.60 1.62 -4.14
N ALA A 36 -3.63 1.88 -4.97
CA ALA A 36 -4.52 0.84 -5.47
C ALA A 36 -3.75 -0.21 -6.31
N GLY A 37 -2.88 0.24 -7.20
CA GLY A 37 -2.08 -0.62 -8.07
C GLY A 37 -1.16 -1.56 -7.32
N PHE A 38 -0.42 -1.06 -6.32
CA PHE A 38 0.47 -1.90 -5.50
C PHE A 38 -0.30 -2.93 -4.67
N CYS A 39 -1.48 -2.56 -4.16
CA CYS A 39 -2.34 -3.49 -3.45
C CYS A 39 -2.82 -4.64 -4.35
N ILE A 40 -3.32 -4.31 -5.55
CA ILE A 40 -3.75 -5.30 -6.55
C ILE A 40 -2.57 -6.18 -6.98
N PHE A 41 -1.40 -5.57 -7.22
CA PHE A 41 -0.18 -6.29 -7.57
C PHE A 41 0.23 -7.27 -6.47
N GLY A 42 0.20 -6.87 -5.19
CA GLY A 42 0.52 -7.74 -4.07
C GLY A 42 -0.41 -8.95 -3.94
N VAL A 43 -1.73 -8.73 -4.12
CA VAL A 43 -2.72 -9.82 -4.13
C VAL A 43 -2.47 -10.76 -5.31
N ALA A 44 -2.30 -10.21 -6.51
CA ALA A 44 -2.00 -11.01 -7.71
C ALA A 44 -0.70 -11.80 -7.53
N TYR A 45 0.33 -11.21 -6.92
CA TYR A 45 1.60 -11.87 -6.64
C TYR A 45 1.42 -13.04 -5.68
N LEU A 46 0.70 -12.86 -4.57
CA LEU A 46 0.38 -13.94 -3.62
C LEU A 46 -0.34 -15.11 -4.29
N ILE A 47 -1.24 -14.84 -5.22
CA ILE A 47 -1.99 -15.88 -5.95
C ILE A 47 -1.08 -16.59 -6.95
N ASN A 48 -0.34 -15.84 -7.79
CA ASN A 48 0.51 -16.43 -8.84
C ASN A 48 1.71 -17.20 -8.24
N TYR A 49 2.25 -16.71 -7.14
CA TYR A 49 3.40 -17.29 -6.44
C TYR A 49 2.98 -17.90 -5.10
N TRP A 50 1.79 -18.51 -5.06
CA TRP A 50 1.25 -19.14 -3.84
C TRP A 50 2.19 -20.19 -3.26
N SER A 51 2.87 -20.94 -4.12
CA SER A 51 3.88 -21.92 -3.69
C SER A 51 5.30 -21.35 -3.69
N GLY A 52 5.44 -20.03 -3.80
CA GLY A 52 6.66 -19.40 -4.25
C GLY A 52 7.06 -19.85 -5.65
N GLU A 53 8.27 -19.48 -6.04
CA GLU A 53 8.86 -19.88 -7.30
C GLU A 53 9.70 -21.15 -7.06
N THR A 54 9.13 -22.32 -7.35
CA THR A 54 9.72 -23.63 -7.00
C THR A 54 10.20 -24.44 -8.21
N GLY A 55 9.86 -24.00 -9.43
CA GLY A 55 10.06 -24.77 -10.66
C GLY A 55 11.31 -24.45 -11.48
N HIS A 56 12.14 -23.49 -11.07
CA HIS A 56 13.27 -23.05 -11.90
C HIS A 56 14.47 -23.99 -11.78
N ALA A 57 14.71 -24.78 -12.85
CA ALA A 57 15.87 -25.67 -12.98
C ALA A 57 17.23 -24.93 -12.89
N THR A 58 17.24 -23.62 -13.13
CA THR A 58 18.44 -22.77 -13.07
C THR A 58 18.76 -22.24 -11.66
N ARG A 59 17.97 -22.59 -10.64
CA ARG A 59 18.25 -22.16 -9.26
C ARG A 59 19.53 -22.80 -8.74
N GLY A 60 20.29 -22.02 -7.96
CA GLY A 60 21.53 -22.50 -7.34
C GLY A 60 21.29 -23.73 -6.45
N PRO A 61 22.27 -24.64 -6.32
CA PRO A 61 22.14 -25.90 -5.58
C PRO A 61 21.65 -25.71 -4.14
N LEU A 62 22.11 -24.66 -3.47
CA LEU A 62 21.72 -24.31 -2.11
C LEU A 62 20.21 -24.03 -1.98
N VAL A 63 19.63 -23.31 -2.94
CA VAL A 63 18.19 -22.98 -2.93
C VAL A 63 17.35 -24.24 -3.16
N GLN A 64 17.83 -25.16 -3.98
CA GLN A 64 17.16 -26.43 -4.21
C GLN A 64 17.15 -27.30 -2.95
N GLU A 65 18.28 -27.37 -2.23
CA GLU A 65 18.37 -28.11 -0.97
C GLU A 65 17.51 -27.48 0.14
N ILE A 66 17.50 -26.16 0.26
CA ILE A 66 16.62 -25.46 1.22
C ILE A 66 15.15 -25.77 0.92
N ASN A 67 14.74 -25.73 -0.35
CA ASN A 67 13.35 -26.01 -0.74
C ASN A 67 12.92 -27.45 -0.42
N LYS A 68 13.82 -28.44 -0.51
CA LYS A 68 13.52 -29.83 -0.14
C LYS A 68 13.18 -30.00 1.34
N VAL A 69 13.81 -29.20 2.20
CA VAL A 69 13.67 -29.30 3.66
C VAL A 69 12.55 -28.40 4.19
N MET A 70 12.51 -27.15 3.73
CA MET A 70 11.61 -26.13 4.29
C MET A 70 10.16 -26.28 3.80
N GLN A 71 9.96 -26.93 2.65
CA GLN A 71 8.68 -27.05 1.93
C GLN A 71 7.95 -25.70 1.78
N THR A 72 6.80 -25.72 1.11
CA THR A 72 5.95 -24.54 1.00
C THR A 72 5.22 -24.29 2.31
N PRO A 73 5.07 -23.02 2.75
CA PRO A 73 4.28 -22.71 3.92
C PRO A 73 2.86 -23.28 3.80
N GLY A 74 2.31 -23.77 4.91
CA GLY A 74 0.96 -24.32 4.91
C GLY A 74 -0.10 -23.27 4.52
N THR A 75 -1.25 -23.72 4.03
CA THR A 75 -2.39 -22.88 3.64
C THR A 75 -2.77 -21.85 4.71
N GLY A 76 -2.67 -22.20 6.00
CA GLY A 76 -2.98 -21.29 7.10
C GLY A 76 -2.09 -20.04 7.14
N PHE A 77 -0.79 -20.16 6.84
CA PHE A 77 0.12 -19.02 6.80
C PHE A 77 -0.21 -18.08 5.63
N HIS A 78 -0.51 -18.66 4.46
CA HIS A 78 -0.94 -17.89 3.29
C HIS A 78 -2.25 -17.14 3.53
N LEU A 79 -3.22 -17.78 4.20
CA LEU A 79 -4.47 -17.12 4.60
C LEU A 79 -4.23 -15.98 5.58
N PHE A 80 -3.34 -16.16 6.56
CA PHE A 80 -2.97 -15.10 7.49
C PHE A 80 -2.37 -13.87 6.77
N ILE A 81 -1.43 -14.08 5.85
CA ILE A 81 -0.87 -13.00 5.02
C ILE A 81 -1.97 -12.36 4.18
N GLY A 82 -2.83 -13.16 3.54
CA GLY A 82 -3.94 -12.68 2.71
C GLY A 82 -4.91 -11.78 3.49
N VAL A 83 -5.31 -12.18 4.70
CA VAL A 83 -6.17 -11.38 5.58
C VAL A 83 -5.48 -10.09 6.02
N THR A 84 -4.19 -10.16 6.37
CA THR A 84 -3.41 -8.98 6.78
C THR A 84 -3.31 -7.97 5.63
N LEU A 85 -3.02 -8.46 4.42
CA LEU A 85 -2.98 -7.62 3.23
C LEU A 85 -4.35 -7.00 2.96
N LEU A 86 -5.43 -7.78 3.02
CA LEU A 86 -6.78 -7.29 2.81
C LEU A 86 -7.15 -6.17 3.81
N ALA A 87 -6.84 -6.37 5.09
CA ALA A 87 -7.06 -5.35 6.12
C ALA A 87 -6.28 -4.07 5.82
N PHE A 88 -5.02 -4.18 5.37
CA PHE A 88 -4.22 -3.05 4.94
C PHE A 88 -4.83 -2.32 3.74
N VAL A 89 -5.25 -3.04 2.69
CA VAL A 89 -5.91 -2.43 1.51
C VAL A 89 -7.17 -1.67 1.91
N ILE A 90 -8.01 -2.28 2.76
CA ILE A 90 -9.25 -1.65 3.24
C ILE A 90 -8.94 -0.38 4.05
N GLY A 91 -7.99 -0.45 4.98
CA GLY A 91 -7.58 0.69 5.79
C GLY A 91 -7.01 1.82 4.94
N LEU A 92 -6.20 1.49 3.95
CA LEU A 92 -5.60 2.45 3.04
C LEU A 92 -6.67 3.10 2.15
N PHE A 93 -7.60 2.32 1.59
CA PHE A 93 -8.74 2.84 0.84
C PHE A 93 -9.59 3.79 1.71
N TRP A 94 -9.86 3.41 2.96
CA TRP A 94 -10.60 4.23 3.91
C TRP A 94 -9.91 5.57 4.18
N VAL A 95 -8.61 5.58 4.45
CA VAL A 95 -7.83 6.81 4.69
C VAL A 95 -7.75 7.68 3.44
N THR A 96 -7.46 7.08 2.29
CA THR A 96 -7.17 7.82 1.06
C THR A 96 -8.42 8.40 0.40
N PHE A 97 -9.57 7.72 0.46
CA PHE A 97 -10.77 8.15 -0.24
C PHE A 97 -11.87 8.74 0.65
N ARG A 98 -11.82 8.54 1.99
CA ARG A 98 -12.79 9.16 2.91
C ARG A 98 -12.40 10.56 3.37
N ARG A 99 -11.11 10.91 3.30
CA ARG A 99 -10.64 12.26 3.67
C ARG A 99 -10.94 13.32 2.61
N ASP A 100 -11.27 12.93 1.38
CA ASP A 100 -11.61 13.89 0.31
C ASP A 100 -13.08 14.39 0.37
N THR A 101 -13.90 13.89 1.31
CA THR A 101 -15.34 14.18 1.40
C THR A 101 -15.73 15.24 2.44
N HIS A 102 -14.79 16.04 2.94
CA HIS A 102 -15.07 17.15 3.86
C HIS A 102 -14.44 18.46 3.37
#